data_AF-A0A109N2R2-F1
#
_entry.id   AF-A0A109N2R2-F1
#
_cell.length_a   1.000
_cell.length_b   1.000
_cell.length_c   1.000
_cell.angle_alpha   90.00
_cell.angle_beta   90.00
_cell.angle_gamma   90.00
#
_symmetry.space_group_name_H-M   'P 1'
#
loop_
_entity.id
_entity.type
_entity.pdbx_description
1 polymer ?
#
loop_
_entity_poly.entity_id
_entity_poly.type
_entity_poly.pdbx_seq_one_letter_code
_entity_poly.pdbx_strand_id
1 'polypeptide(L)'
;MDKMRSDTVKKSFVIIVWMTLLASGCVTRNFDSNMELGRSQLHEENYLEAHEAFELAYKEAKTTKAKELKDLSGFLANGMKNYEEQDFKAAQAEFKAAAAYKAKSSEGKHLVTKAMEMASVSQSASIEPGEGKGGSDNAEEFAEPNSEALERKKSSTLEKPAEPVKEKALSEHQAEKLVRDYVDMEKFPHLQIEYAREDKKGNYIFQVFESDQESKGSGHRAVWGWYGVNAETKEVYEVMET
;
A
#
# COMPACT_ATOMS: atom_id res chain seq x y z
N MET A 1 19.36 -57.05 -24.23
CA MET A 1 18.14 -56.46 -23.61
C MET A 1 18.28 -54.95 -23.37
N ASP A 2 19.33 -54.31 -23.90
CA ASP A 2 19.70 -52.92 -23.58
C ASP A 2 18.90 -51.86 -24.34
N LYS A 3 18.41 -52.17 -25.55
CA LYS A 3 17.66 -51.20 -26.37
C LYS A 3 16.30 -50.84 -25.77
N MET A 4 15.62 -51.82 -25.16
CA MET A 4 14.32 -51.61 -24.48
C MET A 4 14.45 -50.78 -23.19
N ARG A 5 15.59 -50.88 -22.50
CA ARG A 5 15.86 -50.12 -21.26
C ARG A 5 16.20 -48.66 -21.55
N SER A 6 16.95 -48.38 -22.63
CA SER A 6 17.26 -47.03 -23.09
C SER A 6 16.00 -46.24 -23.49
N ASP A 7 15.09 -46.85 -24.24
CA ASP A 7 13.91 -46.14 -24.76
C ASP A 7 12.89 -45.81 -23.66
N THR A 8 12.81 -46.65 -22.63
CA THR A 8 11.95 -46.41 -21.46
C THR A 8 12.49 -45.26 -20.60
N VAL A 9 13.80 -45.18 -20.40
CA VAL A 9 14.44 -44.07 -19.64
C VAL A 9 14.32 -42.75 -20.41
N LYS A 10 14.48 -42.74 -21.73
CA LYS A 10 14.30 -41.53 -22.56
C LYS A 10 12.86 -41.03 -22.55
N LYS A 11 11.88 -41.94 -22.63
CA LYS A 11 10.45 -41.58 -22.53
C LYS A 11 10.08 -41.05 -21.14
N SER A 12 10.57 -41.68 -20.07
CA SER A 12 10.38 -41.16 -18.70
C SER A 12 11.06 -39.81 -18.49
N PHE A 13 12.25 -39.58 -19.04
CA PHE A 13 12.94 -38.29 -18.91
C PHE A 13 12.19 -37.17 -19.63
N VAL A 14 11.66 -37.42 -20.84
CA VAL A 14 10.84 -36.44 -21.58
C VAL A 14 9.53 -36.12 -20.86
N ILE A 15 8.88 -37.11 -20.22
CA ILE A 15 7.65 -36.90 -19.45
C ILE A 15 7.90 -36.09 -18.17
N ILE A 16 9.02 -36.34 -17.46
CA ILE A 16 9.39 -35.56 -16.28
C ILE A 16 9.68 -34.10 -16.64
N VAL A 17 10.39 -33.86 -17.75
CA VAL A 17 10.67 -32.50 -18.27
C VAL A 17 9.37 -31.77 -18.66
N TRP A 18 8.41 -32.47 -19.27
CA TRP A 18 7.10 -31.90 -19.60
C TRP A 18 6.24 -31.60 -18.36
N MET A 19 6.27 -32.44 -17.33
CA MET A 19 5.54 -32.16 -16.09
C MET A 19 6.15 -31.00 -15.29
N THR A 20 7.47 -30.79 -15.32
CA THR A 20 8.08 -29.62 -14.68
C THR A 20 7.71 -28.29 -15.34
N LEU A 21 7.45 -28.28 -16.66
CA LEU A 21 7.07 -27.07 -17.40
C LEU A 21 5.63 -26.61 -17.13
N LEU A 22 4.73 -27.52 -16.74
CA LEU A 22 3.34 -27.19 -16.42
C LEU A 22 3.18 -26.61 -15.00
N ALA A 23 4.07 -26.96 -14.07
CA ALA A 23 4.03 -26.43 -12.70
C ALA A 23 4.51 -24.98 -12.59
N SER A 24 5.33 -24.49 -13.52
CA SER A 24 5.83 -23.11 -13.54
C SER A 24 4.74 -22.07 -13.83
N GLY A 25 3.65 -22.42 -14.52
CA GLY A 25 2.63 -21.44 -14.94
C GLY A 25 1.79 -20.86 -13.80
N CYS A 26 1.48 -21.66 -12.77
CA CYS A 26 0.69 -21.20 -11.63
C CYS A 26 1.49 -20.28 -10.70
N VAL A 27 2.78 -20.53 -10.53
CA VAL A 27 3.67 -19.72 -9.67
C VAL A 27 3.87 -18.33 -10.25
N THR A 28 4.10 -18.22 -11.56
CA THR A 28 4.31 -16.93 -12.23
C THR A 28 3.07 -16.04 -12.16
N ARG A 29 1.87 -16.60 -12.39
CA ARG A 29 0.63 -15.81 -12.41
C ARG A 29 0.29 -15.19 -11.05
N ASN A 30 0.42 -15.96 -9.97
CA ASN A 30 0.16 -15.41 -8.64
C ASN A 30 1.24 -14.42 -8.22
N PHE A 31 2.50 -14.70 -8.54
CA PHE A 31 3.61 -13.80 -8.24
C PHE A 31 3.38 -12.44 -8.89
N ASP A 32 3.07 -12.42 -10.19
CA ASP A 32 2.83 -11.19 -10.94
C ASP A 32 1.63 -10.43 -10.38
N SER A 33 0.53 -11.13 -10.05
CA SER A 33 -0.65 -10.54 -9.42
C SER A 33 -0.35 -9.90 -8.06
N ASN A 34 0.43 -10.57 -7.22
CA ASN A 34 0.81 -10.06 -5.90
C ASN A 34 1.80 -8.88 -6.02
N MET A 35 2.70 -8.92 -7.01
CA MET A 35 3.61 -7.80 -7.30
C MET A 35 2.86 -6.57 -7.82
N GLU A 36 1.83 -6.76 -8.65
CA GLU A 36 1.00 -5.67 -9.15
C GLU A 36 0.14 -5.07 -8.04
N LEU A 37 -0.53 -5.90 -7.25
CA LEU A 37 -1.30 -5.47 -6.08
C LEU A 37 -0.43 -4.65 -5.12
N GLY A 38 0.76 -5.16 -4.77
CA GLY A 38 1.68 -4.44 -3.90
C GLY A 38 2.08 -3.08 -4.47
N ARG A 39 2.31 -2.97 -5.79
CA ARG A 39 2.61 -1.67 -6.42
C ARG A 39 1.43 -0.71 -6.39
N SER A 40 0.20 -1.19 -6.59
CA SER A 40 -1.02 -0.38 -6.43
C SER A 40 -1.09 0.18 -5.02
N GLN A 41 -0.91 -0.68 -4.01
CA GLN A 41 -0.94 -0.28 -2.61
C GLN A 41 0.20 0.68 -2.23
N LEU A 42 1.39 0.56 -2.84
CA LEU A 42 2.45 1.57 -2.69
C LEU A 42 2.05 2.93 -3.26
N HIS A 43 1.33 2.97 -4.37
CA HIS A 43 0.83 4.22 -4.94
C HIS A 43 -0.22 4.86 -4.02
N GLU A 44 -1.07 4.04 -3.41
CA GLU A 44 -2.07 4.47 -2.43
C GLU A 44 -1.46 4.78 -1.05
N GLU A 45 -0.13 4.68 -0.88
CA GLU A 45 0.60 4.81 0.39
C GLU A 45 0.14 3.85 1.51
N ASN A 46 -0.61 2.80 1.16
CA ASN A 46 -1.06 1.72 2.03
C ASN A 46 0.09 0.73 2.26
N TYR A 47 1.09 1.15 3.06
CA TYR A 47 2.34 0.40 3.18
C TYR A 47 2.18 -0.97 3.85
N LEU A 48 1.16 -1.16 4.70
CA LEU A 48 0.87 -2.46 5.33
C LEU A 48 0.33 -3.46 4.31
N GLU A 49 -0.69 -3.07 3.55
CA GLU A 49 -1.29 -3.86 2.49
C GLU A 49 -0.26 -4.17 1.39
N ALA A 50 0.58 -3.19 1.04
CA ALA A 50 1.70 -3.39 0.14
C ALA A 50 2.71 -4.41 0.69
N HIS A 51 3.06 -4.33 1.98
CA HIS A 51 3.92 -5.31 2.64
C HIS A 51 3.36 -6.73 2.55
N GLU A 52 2.08 -6.92 2.86
CA GLU A 52 1.43 -8.23 2.80
C GLU A 52 1.43 -8.78 1.37
N ALA A 53 1.10 -7.97 0.37
CA ALA A 53 1.12 -8.37 -1.03
C ALA A 53 2.53 -8.78 -1.49
N PHE A 54 3.57 -8.00 -1.16
CA PHE A 54 4.94 -8.35 -1.48
C PHE A 54 5.47 -9.54 -0.67
N GLU A 55 4.97 -9.77 0.54
CA GLU A 55 5.27 -10.97 1.31
C GLU A 55 4.74 -12.21 0.59
N LEU A 56 3.51 -12.17 0.08
CA LEU A 56 2.94 -13.25 -0.74
C LEU A 56 3.76 -13.46 -2.01
N ALA A 57 4.08 -12.41 -2.76
CA ALA A 57 4.95 -12.51 -3.95
C ALA A 57 6.32 -13.12 -3.61
N TYR A 58 6.92 -12.72 -2.49
CA TYR A 58 8.19 -13.29 -2.04
C TYR A 58 8.05 -14.75 -1.59
N LYS A 59 6.95 -15.13 -0.95
CA LYS A 59 6.66 -16.53 -0.59
C LYS A 59 6.61 -17.42 -1.83
N GLU A 60 6.07 -16.92 -2.94
CA GLU A 60 5.90 -17.68 -4.18
C GLU A 60 7.19 -17.81 -5.01
N ALA A 61 7.89 -16.71 -5.27
CA ALA A 61 9.01 -16.70 -6.22
C ALA A 61 10.38 -16.36 -5.61
N LYS A 62 10.44 -15.97 -4.33
CA LYS A 62 11.68 -15.63 -3.59
C LYS A 62 12.59 -14.63 -4.32
N THR A 63 12.01 -13.73 -5.13
CA THR A 63 12.81 -12.78 -5.91
C THR A 63 13.40 -11.70 -5.01
N THR A 64 14.58 -11.20 -5.39
CA THR A 64 15.25 -10.10 -4.66
C THR A 64 14.41 -8.83 -4.67
N LYS A 65 13.72 -8.54 -5.79
CA LYS A 65 12.82 -7.38 -5.90
C LYS A 65 11.63 -7.49 -4.94
N ALA A 66 10.94 -8.64 -4.88
CA ALA A 66 9.83 -8.82 -3.95
C ALA A 66 10.30 -8.72 -2.48
N LYS A 67 11.47 -9.29 -2.16
CA LYS A 67 12.06 -9.16 -0.83
C LYS A 67 12.33 -7.70 -0.47
N GLU A 68 12.96 -6.96 -1.38
CA GLU A 68 13.28 -5.54 -1.20
C GLU A 68 12.03 -4.71 -0.93
N LEU A 69 10.99 -4.86 -1.77
CA LEU A 69 9.75 -4.10 -1.62
C LEU A 69 8.99 -4.47 -0.36
N LYS A 70 8.90 -5.77 -0.03
CA LYS A 70 8.35 -6.25 1.24
C LYS A 70 9.06 -5.66 2.44
N ASP A 71 10.39 -5.70 2.48
CA ASP A 71 11.15 -5.19 3.62
C ASP A 71 10.96 -3.68 3.78
N LEU A 72 11.05 -2.91 2.68
CA LEU A 72 10.90 -1.46 2.68
C LEU A 72 9.49 -1.00 3.07
N SER A 73 8.45 -1.60 2.49
CA SER A 73 7.07 -1.25 2.86
C SER A 73 6.75 -1.65 4.30
N GLY A 74 7.33 -2.75 4.80
CA GLY A 74 7.20 -3.15 6.21
C GLY A 74 7.79 -2.13 7.18
N PHE A 75 8.99 -1.60 6.90
CA PHE A 75 9.58 -0.52 7.70
C PHE A 75 8.71 0.75 7.68
N LEU A 76 8.18 1.14 6.52
CA LEU A 76 7.30 2.30 6.42
C LEU A 76 6.00 2.10 7.20
N ALA A 77 5.36 0.94 7.08
CA ALA A 77 4.15 0.60 7.82
C ALA A 77 4.37 0.63 9.35
N ASN A 78 5.45 0.00 9.83
CA ASN A 78 5.80 0.03 11.26
C ASN A 78 6.12 1.45 11.74
N GLY A 79 6.85 2.22 10.92
CA GLY A 79 7.15 3.61 11.22
C GLY A 79 5.89 4.45 11.38
N MET A 80 4.92 4.32 10.48
CA MET A 80 3.62 5.02 10.57
C MET A 80 2.84 4.60 11.80
N LYS A 81 2.72 3.29 12.05
CA LYS A 81 2.04 2.77 13.24
C LYS A 81 2.63 3.36 14.52
N ASN A 82 3.96 3.30 14.68
CA ASN A 82 4.63 3.84 15.86
C ASN A 82 4.43 5.36 15.97
N TYR A 83 4.36 6.08 14.85
CA TYR A 83 4.10 7.52 14.84
C TYR A 83 2.67 7.84 15.32
N GLU A 84 1.68 7.08 14.86
CA GLU A 84 0.28 7.19 15.31
C GLU A 84 0.12 6.86 16.80
N GLU A 85 0.87 5.87 17.28
CA GLU A 85 0.96 5.49 18.70
C GLU A 85 1.79 6.49 19.54
N GLN A 86 2.28 7.58 18.92
CA GLN A 86 3.14 8.61 19.54
C GLN A 86 4.48 8.08 20.08
N ASP A 87 4.88 6.87 19.70
CA ASP A 87 6.25 6.37 19.89
C ASP A 87 7.16 6.92 18.77
N PHE A 88 7.41 8.23 18.82
CA PHE A 88 8.22 8.92 17.83
C PHE A 88 9.65 8.39 17.73
N LYS A 89 10.17 7.79 18.81
CA LYS A 89 11.51 7.19 18.82
C LYS A 89 11.52 5.89 18.03
N ALA A 90 10.55 5.01 18.25
CA ALA A 90 10.40 3.79 17.45
C ALA A 90 10.08 4.12 15.99
N ALA A 91 9.18 5.08 15.74
CA ALA A 91 8.86 5.54 14.39
C ALA A 91 10.11 6.01 13.64
N GLN A 92 10.92 6.88 14.27
CA GLN A 92 12.15 7.37 13.67
C GLN A 92 13.16 6.24 13.41
N ALA A 93 13.24 5.23 14.28
CA ALA A 93 14.13 4.09 14.07
C ALA A 93 13.74 3.29 12.82
N GLU A 94 12.44 3.01 12.63
CA GLU A 94 11.90 2.32 11.46
C GLU A 94 12.14 3.13 10.17
N PHE A 95 11.82 4.42 10.17
CA PHE A 95 12.07 5.28 9.00
C PHE A 95 13.55 5.40 8.67
N LYS A 96 14.45 5.47 9.67
CA LYS A 96 15.90 5.45 9.45
C LYS A 96 16.38 4.11 8.88
N ALA A 97 15.80 2.99 9.32
CA ALA A 97 16.12 1.68 8.77
C ALA A 97 15.75 1.59 7.28
N ALA A 98 14.56 2.08 6.91
CA ALA A 98 14.15 2.20 5.51
C ALA A 98 15.04 3.17 4.71
N ALA A 99 15.35 4.35 5.25
CA ALA A 99 16.18 5.35 4.60
C ALA A 99 17.64 4.87 4.36
N ALA A 100 18.16 4.01 5.23
CA ALA A 100 19.49 3.42 5.08
C ALA A 100 19.51 2.18 4.16
N TYR A 101 18.35 1.72 3.68
CA TYR A 101 18.25 0.53 2.85
C TYR A 101 18.88 0.76 1.48
N LYS A 102 19.72 -0.19 1.03
CA LYS A 102 20.42 -0.11 -0.27
C LYS A 102 19.55 -0.64 -1.40
N ALA A 103 18.47 0.07 -1.72
CA ALA A 103 17.51 -0.33 -2.75
C ALA A 103 18.15 -0.36 -4.15
N LYS A 104 17.85 -1.43 -4.89
CA LYS A 104 18.32 -1.62 -6.27
C LYS A 104 17.25 -1.29 -7.29
N SER A 105 15.98 -1.56 -6.99
CA SER A 105 14.87 -1.27 -7.88
C SER A 105 14.50 0.21 -7.85
N SER A 106 13.84 0.68 -8.91
CA SER A 106 13.26 2.03 -8.97
C SER A 106 12.27 2.25 -7.84
N GLU A 107 11.31 1.33 -7.67
CA GLU A 107 10.28 1.42 -6.63
C GLU A 107 10.90 1.42 -5.23
N GLY A 108 11.90 0.57 -4.98
CA GLY A 108 12.61 0.57 -3.71
C GLY A 108 13.32 1.90 -3.42
N LYS A 109 13.90 2.57 -4.42
CA LYS A 109 14.52 3.90 -4.25
C LYS A 109 13.48 4.98 -3.92
N HIS A 110 12.28 4.88 -4.48
CA HIS A 110 11.18 5.78 -4.11
C HIS A 110 10.80 5.60 -2.64
N LEU A 111 10.66 4.35 -2.15
CA LEU A 111 10.38 4.09 -0.74
C LEU A 111 11.49 4.55 0.20
N VAL A 112 12.76 4.40 -0.20
CA VAL A 112 13.91 4.95 0.54
C VAL A 112 13.81 6.48 0.65
N THR A 113 13.43 7.16 -0.44
CA THR A 113 13.27 8.62 -0.46
C THR A 113 12.13 9.04 0.47
N LYS A 114 10.97 8.39 0.37
CA LYS A 114 9.82 8.65 1.25
C LYS A 114 10.19 8.43 2.72
N ALA A 115 10.94 7.38 3.04
CA ALA A 115 11.42 7.15 4.40
C ALA A 115 12.34 8.26 4.93
N MET A 116 13.18 8.87 4.08
CA MET A 116 14.00 10.02 4.46
C MET A 116 13.15 11.25 4.82
N GLU A 117 12.08 11.50 4.06
CA GLU A 117 11.12 12.57 4.34
C GLU A 117 10.43 12.33 5.69
N MET A 118 9.90 11.13 5.91
CA MET A 118 9.19 10.75 7.14
C MET A 118 10.10 10.76 8.38
N ALA A 119 11.36 10.33 8.23
CA ALA A 119 12.36 10.41 9.29
C ALA A 119 12.64 11.86 9.73
N SER A 120 12.58 12.80 8.79
CA SER A 120 12.80 14.23 9.06
C SER A 120 11.62 14.84 9.82
N VAL A 121 10.38 14.53 9.43
CA VAL A 121 9.16 14.99 10.12
C VAL A 121 9.08 14.47 11.55
N SER A 122 9.42 13.19 11.74
CA SER A 122 9.45 12.55 13.07
C SER A 122 10.49 13.18 14.01
N GLN A 123 11.58 13.72 13.46
CA GLN A 123 12.61 14.40 14.25
C GLN A 123 12.13 15.76 14.76
N SER A 124 11.39 16.53 13.94
CA SER A 124 10.83 17.82 14.35
C SER A 124 9.72 17.68 15.40
N ALA A 125 8.89 16.64 15.31
CA ALA A 125 7.82 16.38 16.29
C ALA A 125 8.35 16.10 17.71
N SER A 126 9.59 15.61 17.83
CA SER A 126 10.22 15.31 19.12
C SER A 126 10.86 16.52 19.82
N ILE A 127 10.89 17.71 19.20
CA ILE A 127 11.62 18.90 19.72
C ILE A 127 10.68 19.94 20.37
N GLU A 128 9.35 19.80 20.30
CA GLU A 128 8.47 20.71 21.04
C GLU A 128 8.48 20.40 22.56
N PRO A 129 8.89 21.35 23.43
CA PRO A 129 8.79 21.20 24.87
C PRO A 129 7.40 21.62 25.32
N GLY A 130 6.48 20.66 25.43
CA GLY A 130 5.19 20.86 26.08
C GLY A 130 5.32 20.87 27.60
N GLU A 131 5.44 22.05 28.20
CA GLU A 131 5.29 22.25 29.65
C GLU A 131 3.82 22.11 30.10
N GLY A 132 3.53 21.00 30.79
CA GLY A 132 2.61 20.90 31.94
C GLY A 132 1.10 20.73 31.66
N LYS A 133 0.31 20.00 32.47
CA LYS A 133 0.54 19.16 33.65
C LYS A 133 -0.81 18.52 34.04
N GLY A 134 -0.80 17.21 34.35
CA GLY A 134 -1.68 16.56 35.34
C GLY A 134 -3.06 16.09 34.83
N GLY A 135 -3.49 14.85 35.05
CA GLY A 135 -2.92 13.71 35.78
C GLY A 135 -4.01 12.67 36.04
N SER A 136 -3.60 11.42 36.29
CA SER A 136 -4.30 10.32 37.01
C SER A 136 -5.70 9.90 36.52
N ASP A 137 -6.14 8.66 36.54
CA ASP A 137 -5.63 7.32 36.82
C ASP A 137 -6.74 6.41 36.28
N ASN A 138 -6.40 5.29 35.63
CA ASN A 138 -6.82 3.98 36.13
C ASN A 138 -6.23 2.87 35.26
N ALA A 139 -5.36 2.09 35.90
CA ALA A 139 -5.18 0.69 35.59
C ALA A 139 -6.47 -0.05 35.99
N GLU A 140 -6.94 -0.97 35.16
CA GLU A 140 -7.43 -2.25 35.66
C GLU A 140 -7.30 -3.33 34.59
N GLU A 141 -6.50 -4.30 35.00
CA GLU A 141 -6.19 -5.62 34.46
C GLU A 141 -7.39 -6.56 34.58
N PHE A 142 -7.57 -7.45 33.59
CA PHE A 142 -8.10 -8.83 33.64
C PHE A 142 -8.67 -9.16 32.24
N ALA A 143 -8.54 -10.31 31.63
CA ALA A 143 -7.65 -11.48 31.71
C ALA A 143 -8.06 -12.30 30.48
N GLU A 144 -7.11 -12.99 29.84
CA GLU A 144 -7.46 -14.10 28.95
C GLU A 144 -8.14 -15.24 29.75
N PRO A 145 -8.89 -16.13 29.08
CA PRO A 145 -8.23 -17.40 28.80
C PRO A 145 -8.49 -17.97 27.39
N ASN A 146 -7.39 -18.44 26.84
CA ASN A 146 -7.17 -19.46 25.81
C ASN A 146 -8.11 -20.70 25.88
N SER A 147 -8.53 -21.23 24.72
CA SER A 147 -8.39 -22.67 24.38
C SER A 147 -8.79 -23.00 22.92
N GLU A 148 -7.75 -23.28 22.13
CA GLU A 148 -7.54 -24.27 21.06
C GLU A 148 -8.72 -25.09 20.47
N ALA A 149 -8.77 -25.14 19.13
CA ALA A 149 -8.61 -26.34 18.25
C ALA A 149 -9.38 -26.16 16.91
N LEU A 150 -8.71 -25.96 15.76
CA LEU A 150 -8.35 -26.99 14.75
C LEU A 150 -9.55 -27.87 14.33
N GLU A 151 -10.02 -27.99 13.09
CA GLU A 151 -9.33 -28.09 11.79
C GLU A 151 -10.29 -27.91 10.58
N ARG A 152 -9.70 -27.42 9.48
CA ARG A 152 -9.82 -27.86 8.05
C ARG A 152 -11.11 -27.77 7.22
N LYS A 153 -10.91 -26.96 6.17
CA LYS A 153 -11.01 -27.27 4.71
C LYS A 153 -12.35 -27.10 3.98
N LYS A 154 -12.35 -26.01 3.20
CA LYS A 154 -12.35 -25.97 1.72
C LYS A 154 -13.71 -25.73 1.02
N SER A 155 -13.84 -24.49 0.53
CA SER A 155 -14.29 -24.09 -0.80
C SER A 155 -15.69 -24.49 -1.28
N SER A 156 -16.59 -23.50 -1.31
CA SER A 156 -17.36 -23.19 -2.53
C SER A 156 -17.81 -21.74 -2.53
N THR A 157 -17.49 -21.04 -3.61
CA THR A 157 -18.01 -19.74 -4.05
C THR A 157 -19.55 -19.71 -4.05
N LEU A 158 -20.15 -18.73 -3.37
CA LEU A 158 -21.16 -17.78 -3.88
C LEU A 158 -21.88 -17.10 -2.69
N GLU A 159 -21.97 -15.77 -2.82
CA GLU A 159 -23.00 -14.89 -2.24
C GLU A 159 -22.88 -14.48 -0.76
N LYS A 160 -22.43 -13.22 -0.62
CA LYS A 160 -22.74 -12.21 0.41
C LYS A 160 -23.97 -12.52 1.28
N PRO A 161 -23.86 -12.32 2.59
CA PRO A 161 -24.76 -11.39 3.27
C PRO A 161 -23.99 -10.19 3.82
N ALA A 162 -24.53 -8.99 3.57
CA ALA A 162 -24.05 -7.74 4.16
C ALA A 162 -24.28 -7.73 5.67
N GLU A 163 -23.27 -7.31 6.42
CA GLU A 163 -23.42 -6.71 7.74
C GLU A 163 -23.17 -5.19 7.63
N PRO A 164 -23.73 -4.37 8.53
CA PRO A 164 -24.41 -3.13 8.17
C PRO A 164 -23.43 -2.05 7.72
N VAL A 165 -23.48 -1.79 6.42
CA VAL A 165 -22.85 -0.62 5.80
C VAL A 165 -23.57 0.60 6.36
N LYS A 166 -22.89 1.42 7.16
CA LYS A 166 -23.20 2.86 7.17
C LYS A 166 -23.08 3.28 5.71
N GLU A 167 -24.21 3.49 5.04
CA GLU A 167 -24.27 3.91 3.65
C GLU A 167 -23.48 5.22 3.48
N LYS A 168 -22.18 5.13 3.16
CA LYS A 168 -21.48 6.23 2.51
C LYS A 168 -22.19 6.41 1.16
N ALA A 169 -22.99 7.47 1.04
CA ALA A 169 -23.84 7.74 -0.12
C ALA A 169 -23.06 8.05 -1.41
N LEU A 170 -21.72 8.15 -1.33
CA LEU A 170 -20.81 8.49 -2.41
C LEU A 170 -19.48 7.75 -2.22
N SER A 171 -18.98 7.05 -3.25
CA SER A 171 -17.64 6.45 -3.25
C SER A 171 -16.55 7.45 -3.68
N GLU A 172 -15.29 7.18 -3.34
CA GLU A 172 -14.15 8.01 -3.74
C GLU A 172 -14.10 8.24 -5.26
N HIS A 173 -14.28 7.18 -6.06
CA HIS A 173 -14.29 7.31 -7.52
C HIS A 173 -15.45 8.19 -8.05
N GLN A 174 -16.60 8.18 -7.37
CA GLN A 174 -17.70 9.09 -7.70
C GLN A 174 -17.39 10.52 -7.28
N ALA A 175 -16.71 10.72 -6.14
CA ALA A 175 -16.26 12.03 -5.68
C ALA A 175 -15.17 12.61 -6.60
N GLU A 176 -14.22 11.80 -7.05
CA GLU A 176 -13.20 12.18 -8.02
C GLU A 176 -13.83 12.65 -9.33
N LYS A 177 -14.85 11.94 -9.82
CA LYS A 177 -15.60 12.35 -11.02
C LYS A 177 -16.26 13.71 -10.84
N LEU A 178 -16.80 14.01 -9.66
CA LEU A 178 -17.39 15.32 -9.37
C LEU A 178 -16.36 16.44 -9.39
N VAL A 179 -15.15 16.21 -8.87
CA VAL A 179 -14.05 17.20 -8.96
C VAL A 179 -13.57 17.37 -10.40
N ARG A 180 -13.41 16.28 -11.16
CA ARG A 180 -13.06 16.33 -12.59
C ARG A 180 -14.06 17.16 -13.39
N ASP A 181 -15.35 16.95 -13.14
CA ASP A 181 -16.45 17.69 -13.77
C ASP A 181 -16.45 19.17 -13.32
N TYR A 182 -16.20 19.45 -12.03
CA TYR A 182 -16.16 20.82 -11.46
C TYR A 182 -15.02 21.68 -12.01
N VAL A 183 -13.83 21.10 -12.17
CA VAL A 183 -12.62 21.80 -12.66
C VAL A 183 -12.56 21.80 -14.20
N ASP A 184 -13.60 21.27 -14.88
CA ASP A 184 -13.64 21.13 -16.34
C ASP A 184 -12.39 20.40 -16.89
N MET A 185 -11.93 19.34 -16.23
CA MET A 185 -10.65 18.68 -16.57
C MET A 185 -10.59 18.14 -18.01
N GLU A 186 -11.74 17.87 -18.64
CA GLU A 186 -11.81 17.51 -20.07
C GLU A 186 -11.20 18.59 -20.99
N LYS A 187 -11.24 19.87 -20.58
CA LYS A 187 -10.64 21.00 -21.31
C LYS A 187 -9.13 21.10 -21.07
N PHE A 188 -8.61 20.42 -20.06
CA PHE A 188 -7.22 20.49 -19.63
C PHE A 188 -6.62 19.09 -19.47
N PRO A 189 -6.34 18.37 -20.58
CA PRO A 189 -5.92 16.97 -20.55
C PRO A 189 -4.55 16.72 -19.90
N HIS A 190 -3.80 17.78 -19.57
CA HIS A 190 -2.54 17.74 -18.84
C HIS A 190 -2.75 17.75 -17.31
N LEU A 191 -3.95 18.09 -16.84
CA LEU A 191 -4.28 18.07 -15.43
C LEU A 191 -4.48 16.64 -14.94
N GLN A 192 -3.96 16.41 -13.75
CA GLN A 192 -4.08 15.19 -12.99
C GLN A 192 -4.80 15.51 -11.69
N ILE A 193 -5.50 14.50 -11.18
CA ILE A 193 -6.22 14.58 -9.92
C ILE A 193 -5.80 13.39 -9.07
N GLU A 194 -5.62 13.63 -7.78
CA GLU A 194 -5.21 12.62 -6.81
C GLU A 194 -6.07 12.79 -5.55
N TYR A 195 -6.62 11.69 -5.06
CA TYR A 195 -7.27 11.66 -3.76
C TYR A 195 -6.21 11.85 -2.67
N ALA A 196 -6.46 12.73 -1.72
CA ALA A 196 -5.50 13.07 -0.69
C ALA A 196 -5.91 12.62 0.70
N ARG A 197 -7.16 12.86 1.11
CA ARG A 197 -7.66 12.50 2.45
C ARG A 197 -9.17 12.63 2.54
N GLU A 198 -9.75 12.03 3.58
CA GLU A 198 -11.06 12.45 4.09
C GLU A 198 -10.88 13.51 5.20
N ASP A 199 -11.75 14.51 5.26
CA ASP A 199 -11.78 15.46 6.36
C ASP A 199 -12.50 14.88 7.60
N LYS A 200 -12.53 15.65 8.70
CA LYS A 200 -13.19 15.23 9.95
C LYS A 200 -14.70 14.98 9.82
N LYS A 201 -15.32 15.46 8.74
CA LYS A 201 -16.74 15.28 8.43
C LYS A 201 -16.97 14.12 7.45
N GLY A 202 -15.91 13.44 7.02
CA GLY A 202 -15.97 12.36 6.04
C GLY A 202 -16.08 12.85 4.59
N ASN A 203 -15.77 14.11 4.32
CA ASN A 203 -15.72 14.64 2.96
C ASN A 203 -14.42 14.26 2.29
N TYR A 204 -14.47 13.86 1.02
CA TYR A 204 -13.28 13.49 0.24
C TYR A 204 -12.52 14.73 -0.20
N ILE A 205 -11.21 14.76 -0.03
CA ILE A 205 -10.32 15.86 -0.44
C ILE A 205 -9.41 15.36 -1.55
N PHE A 206 -9.36 16.10 -2.65
CA PHE A 206 -8.54 15.84 -3.83
C PHE A 206 -7.59 16.99 -4.08
N GLN A 207 -6.43 16.68 -4.64
CA GLN A 207 -5.50 17.66 -5.18
C GLN A 207 -5.55 17.59 -6.71
N VAL A 208 -5.67 18.74 -7.36
CA VAL A 208 -5.54 18.86 -8.82
C VAL A 208 -4.23 19.58 -9.14
N PHE A 209 -3.48 19.03 -10.07
CA PHE A 209 -2.15 19.52 -10.41
C PHE A 209 -1.80 19.22 -11.87
N GLU A 210 -0.85 19.98 -12.42
CA GLU A 210 -0.19 19.65 -13.67
C GLU A 210 1.19 19.05 -13.39
N SER A 211 1.61 18.09 -14.22
CA SER A 211 2.99 17.61 -14.20
C SER A 211 3.52 17.37 -15.61
N ASP A 212 4.71 17.92 -15.89
CA ASP A 212 5.39 17.75 -17.17
C ASP A 212 6.13 16.41 -17.23
N GLN A 213 5.49 15.38 -17.78
CA GLN A 213 6.12 14.06 -17.97
C GLN A 213 7.28 14.04 -18.99
N GLU A 214 7.50 15.11 -19.77
CA GLU A 214 8.57 15.17 -20.78
C GLU A 214 9.93 15.63 -20.26
N SER A 215 10.02 16.16 -19.03
CA SER A 215 11.28 16.68 -18.52
C SER A 215 12.13 15.55 -17.92
N LYS A 216 13.22 15.19 -18.63
CA LYS A 216 14.26 14.26 -18.17
C LYS A 216 14.94 14.76 -16.88
N GLY A 217 14.30 14.57 -15.74
CA GLY A 217 14.90 14.68 -14.41
C GLY A 217 14.52 15.91 -13.57
N SER A 218 13.51 16.70 -13.96
CA SER A 218 12.97 17.77 -13.12
C SER A 218 11.50 18.02 -13.48
N GLY A 219 10.63 17.05 -13.18
CA GLY A 219 9.19 17.24 -13.35
C GLY A 219 8.70 18.36 -12.43
N HIS A 220 8.34 19.50 -13.02
CA HIS A 220 7.63 20.53 -12.28
C HIS A 220 6.22 20.00 -11.98
N ARG A 221 5.86 19.97 -10.70
CA ARG A 221 4.49 19.71 -10.24
C ARG A 221 3.93 21.04 -9.75
N ALA A 222 3.00 21.62 -10.49
CA ALA A 222 2.30 22.83 -10.07
C ALA A 222 0.90 22.44 -9.59
N VAL A 223 0.64 22.69 -8.30
CA VAL A 223 -0.67 22.45 -7.71
C VAL A 223 -1.60 23.57 -8.16
N TRP A 224 -2.71 23.19 -8.80
CA TRP A 224 -3.75 24.12 -9.24
C TRP A 224 -4.71 24.43 -8.10
N GLY A 225 -5.04 23.43 -7.29
CA GLY A 225 -5.93 23.63 -6.16
C GLY A 225 -6.22 22.35 -5.39
N TRP A 226 -6.84 22.54 -4.24
CA TRP A 226 -7.36 21.49 -3.39
C TRP A 226 -8.89 21.56 -3.38
N TYR A 227 -9.56 20.44 -3.59
CA TYR A 227 -11.01 20.38 -3.72
C TYR A 227 -11.59 19.34 -2.77
N GLY A 228 -12.56 19.75 -1.97
CA GLY A 228 -13.34 18.86 -1.13
C GLY A 228 -14.67 18.48 -1.79
N VAL A 229 -15.16 17.29 -1.50
CA VAL A 229 -16.46 16.79 -1.94
C VAL A 229 -17.23 16.33 -0.72
N ASN A 230 -18.38 16.98 -0.49
CA ASN A 230 -19.27 16.56 0.57
C ASN A 230 -19.86 15.17 0.27
N ALA A 231 -19.59 14.20 1.14
CA ALA A 231 -19.99 12.81 0.90
C ALA A 231 -21.52 12.58 0.93
N GLU A 232 -22.28 13.51 1.53
CA GLU A 232 -23.74 13.47 1.63
C GLU A 232 -24.40 14.29 0.51
N THR A 233 -23.98 15.56 0.35
CA THR A 233 -24.62 16.50 -0.60
C THR A 233 -24.05 16.43 -2.01
N LYS A 234 -22.88 15.79 -2.19
CA LYS A 234 -22.13 15.71 -3.45
C LYS A 234 -21.65 17.07 -3.98
N GLU A 235 -21.69 18.11 -3.14
CA GLU A 235 -21.18 19.43 -3.49
C GLU A 235 -19.65 19.46 -3.46
N VAL A 236 -19.06 20.07 -4.48
CA VAL A 236 -17.61 20.29 -4.57
C VAL A 236 -17.29 21.70 -4.07
N TYR A 237 -16.25 21.85 -3.25
CA TYR A 237 -15.79 23.12 -2.70
C TYR A 237 -14.26 23.23 -2.74
N GLU A 238 -13.73 24.44 -2.79
CA GLU A 238 -12.29 24.68 -2.73
C GLU A 238 -11.80 24.71 -1.28
N VAL A 239 -10.67 24.04 -1.01
CA VAL A 239 -10.04 24.00 0.30
C VAL A 239 -8.95 25.06 0.34
N MET A 240 -9.19 26.13 1.09
CA MET A 240 -8.16 27.14 1.35
C MET A 240 -7.23 26.66 2.47
N GLU A 241 -5.92 26.58 2.19
CA GLU A 241 -4.89 26.39 3.21
C GLU A 241 -4.82 27.66 4.07
N THR A 242 -5.19 27.55 5.35
CA THR A 242 -5.02 28.61 6.36
C THR A 242 -3.74 28.43 7.14
#